data_AF-A0A6J2TRM0-F1
#
_entry.id   AF-A0A6J2TRM0-F1
#
_cell.length_a   1.000
_cell.length_b   1.000
_cell.length_c   1.000
_cell.angle_alpha   90.00
_cell.angle_beta   90.00
_cell.angle_gamma   90.00
#
_symmetry.space_group_name_H-M   'P 1'
#
loop_
_entity.id
_entity.type
_entity.pdbx_description
1 polymer ?
#
loop_
_entity_poly.entity_id
_entity_poly.type
_entity_poly.pdbx_seq_one_letter_code
_entity_poly.pdbx_strand_id
1 'polypeptide(L)'
;MSQSTVSCLPPKMSKAKKVLDEARETGECELDLVEKGLVSFEELPGLFNMSNITRLTLSHNKISLINPGIANLLNLEILNLSNNQLRELPVSLSSMPKLRILNVCINRLDNLPRGFGAFPVLEVLDLSYNNLNEQVLPGNFFGMETLRALYLGDNDFEYLPKEVGQLKNLQILGLRDNDLLELPREVGDLARLRELHIQNNRLQVLPPEVAQLDLLSNKSVMKMEENPWVNPIAEQYLLGISHVIEYLKTDTYKIIYNRHMQGGRSGPPPPKADKSKKASRVRA
;
A
#
# COMPACT_ATOMS: atom_id res chain seq x y z
N MET A 1 44.43 -25.56 -45.35
CA MET A 1 43.00 -25.91 -45.12
C MET A 1 42.88 -26.19 -43.63
N SER A 2 42.12 -25.52 -42.77
CA SER A 2 41.21 -24.38 -42.85
C SER A 2 41.09 -23.89 -41.40
N GLN A 3 41.43 -22.64 -41.12
CA GLN A 3 41.16 -22.03 -39.81
C GLN A 3 39.66 -21.76 -39.71
N SER A 4 39.01 -22.39 -38.73
CA SER A 4 37.62 -22.14 -38.37
C SER A 4 37.52 -20.81 -37.62
N THR A 5 36.99 -19.81 -38.30
CA THR A 5 36.60 -18.51 -37.74
C THR A 5 35.43 -18.68 -36.77
N VAL A 6 35.67 -18.40 -35.48
CA VAL A 6 34.61 -18.27 -34.47
C VAL A 6 33.85 -16.99 -34.76
N SER A 7 32.65 -17.14 -35.32
CA SER A 7 31.68 -16.08 -35.55
C SER A 7 31.16 -15.55 -34.20
N CYS A 8 31.73 -14.46 -33.70
CA CYS A 8 31.16 -13.68 -32.61
C CYS A 8 29.90 -12.96 -33.11
N LEU A 9 28.74 -13.59 -32.94
CA LEU A 9 27.45 -12.90 -33.04
C LEU A 9 27.35 -11.91 -31.87
N PRO A 10 26.93 -10.65 -32.09
CA PRO A 10 26.73 -9.71 -30.99
C PRO A 10 25.65 -10.24 -30.04
N PRO A 11 25.81 -10.09 -28.72
CA PRO A 11 24.80 -10.52 -27.78
C PRO A 11 23.50 -9.78 -28.09
N LYS A 12 22.40 -10.53 -28.26
CA LYS A 12 21.05 -9.96 -28.42
C LYS A 12 20.83 -8.96 -27.29
N MET A 13 20.72 -7.67 -27.61
CA MET A 13 20.46 -6.64 -26.61
C MET A 13 19.15 -6.96 -25.89
N SER A 14 19.15 -6.86 -24.55
CA SER A 14 17.92 -7.07 -23.78
C SER A 14 16.88 -6.02 -24.21
N LYS A 15 15.60 -6.40 -24.23
CA LYS A 15 14.50 -5.49 -24.60
C LYS A 15 14.49 -4.23 -23.74
N ALA A 16 14.91 -4.34 -22.47
CA ALA A 16 15.02 -3.22 -21.55
C ALA A 16 16.16 -2.26 -21.91
N LYS A 17 17.32 -2.79 -22.34
CA LYS A 17 18.45 -1.96 -22.77
C LYS A 17 18.08 -1.07 -23.97
N LYS A 18 17.33 -1.62 -24.93
CA LYS A 18 16.87 -0.85 -26.10
C LYS A 18 16.01 0.36 -25.68
N VAL A 19 15.05 0.15 -24.78
CA VAL A 19 14.19 1.23 -24.26
C VAL A 19 15.02 2.27 -23.51
N LEU A 20 16.02 1.84 -22.74
CA LEU A 20 16.91 2.74 -22.01
C LEU A 20 17.76 3.61 -22.94
N ASP A 21 18.31 3.01 -24.00
CA ASP A 21 19.12 3.72 -25.00
C ASP A 21 18.26 4.71 -25.80
N GLU A 22 17.05 4.31 -26.20
CA GLU A 22 16.07 5.19 -26.86
C GLU A 22 15.69 6.39 -25.99
N ALA A 23 15.35 6.16 -24.72
CA ALA A 23 14.99 7.23 -23.79
C ALA A 23 16.15 8.23 -23.53
N ARG A 24 17.41 7.77 -23.66
CA ARG A 24 18.59 8.66 -23.56
C ARG A 24 18.76 9.53 -24.78
N GLU A 25 18.49 9.00 -25.97
CA GLU A 25 18.61 9.73 -27.23
C GLU A 25 17.48 10.75 -27.39
N THR A 26 16.26 10.39 -27.00
CA THR A 26 15.07 11.25 -27.11
C THR A 26 14.92 12.24 -25.95
N GLY A 27 15.58 11.98 -24.82
CA GLY A 27 15.43 12.78 -23.61
C GLY A 27 14.09 12.56 -22.89
N GLU A 28 13.47 11.38 -23.08
CA GLU A 28 12.19 11.02 -22.47
C GLU A 28 12.21 11.10 -20.94
N CYS A 29 11.17 11.74 -20.39
CA CYS A 29 10.99 11.89 -18.95
C CYS A 29 10.22 10.71 -18.33
N GLU A 30 9.70 9.79 -19.13
CA GLU A 30 8.90 8.66 -18.69
C GLU A 30 9.51 7.37 -19.25
N LEU A 31 9.85 6.43 -18.37
CA LEU A 31 10.50 5.18 -18.75
C LEU A 31 9.60 3.99 -18.40
N ASP A 32 9.09 3.32 -19.44
CA ASP A 32 8.23 2.14 -19.32
C ASP A 32 9.01 0.83 -19.58
N LEU A 33 9.22 0.09 -18.51
CA LEU A 33 9.89 -1.20 -18.46
C LEU A 33 8.96 -2.30 -17.93
N VAL A 34 7.66 -2.23 -18.26
CA VAL A 34 6.69 -3.28 -17.96
C VAL A 34 7.05 -4.60 -18.66
N GLU A 35 6.95 -5.71 -17.92
CA GLU A 35 7.05 -7.08 -18.45
C GLU A 35 8.32 -7.34 -19.28
N LYS A 36 9.45 -6.78 -18.84
CA LYS A 36 10.77 -6.98 -19.50
C LYS A 36 11.52 -8.20 -18.97
N GLY A 37 10.99 -8.85 -17.93
CA GLY A 37 11.61 -10.01 -17.30
C GLY A 37 12.81 -9.66 -16.42
N LEU A 38 12.92 -8.40 -15.99
CA LEU A 38 14.04 -7.90 -15.19
C LEU A 38 14.09 -8.60 -13.84
N VAL A 39 15.26 -9.08 -13.45
CA VAL A 39 15.52 -9.69 -12.14
C VAL A 39 16.28 -8.71 -11.23
N SER A 40 17.06 -7.81 -11.82
CA SER A 40 17.87 -6.84 -11.08
C SER A 40 17.99 -5.51 -11.82
N PHE A 41 18.24 -4.44 -11.06
CA PHE A 41 18.63 -3.13 -11.60
C PHE A 41 20.00 -3.14 -12.31
N GLU A 42 20.82 -4.17 -12.11
CA GLU A 42 22.07 -4.37 -12.87
C GLU A 42 21.83 -4.49 -14.38
N GLU A 43 20.64 -4.94 -14.78
CA GLU A 43 20.23 -5.04 -16.18
C GLU A 43 19.86 -3.69 -16.81
N LEU A 44 19.86 -2.60 -16.01
CA LEU A 44 19.51 -1.23 -16.41
C LEU A 44 20.73 -0.30 -16.26
N PRO A 45 21.83 -0.54 -17.00
CA PRO A 45 23.09 0.15 -16.79
C PRO A 45 22.94 1.65 -17.05
N GLY A 46 23.27 2.47 -16.05
CA GLY A 46 23.22 3.93 -16.09
C GLY A 46 21.81 4.54 -16.04
N LEU A 47 20.79 3.78 -15.61
CA LEU A 47 19.47 4.31 -15.27
C LEU A 47 19.59 5.48 -14.27
N PHE A 48 20.41 5.32 -13.23
CA PHE A 48 20.56 6.30 -12.16
C PHE A 48 21.22 7.62 -12.57
N ASN A 49 21.73 7.70 -13.81
CA ASN A 49 22.30 8.93 -14.37
C ASN A 49 21.28 9.74 -15.17
N MET A 50 20.07 9.21 -15.39
CA MET A 50 19.02 9.85 -16.19
C MET A 50 18.22 10.83 -15.33
N SER A 51 18.79 12.01 -15.10
CA SER A 51 18.22 13.04 -14.22
C SER A 51 16.91 13.66 -14.74
N ASN A 52 16.56 13.44 -16.01
CA ASN A 52 15.32 13.90 -16.63
C ASN A 52 14.10 13.03 -16.29
N ILE A 53 14.31 11.81 -15.78
CA ILE A 53 13.20 10.88 -15.51
C ILE A 53 12.32 11.42 -14.37
N THR A 54 11.03 11.51 -14.67
CA THR A 54 9.92 11.86 -13.76
C THR A 54 8.99 10.69 -13.49
N ARG A 55 8.88 9.71 -14.40
CA ARG A 55 8.11 8.48 -14.19
C ARG A 55 8.93 7.25 -14.55
N LEU A 56 8.96 6.27 -13.66
CA LEU A 56 9.61 4.99 -13.88
C LEU A 56 8.63 3.86 -13.57
N THR A 57 8.30 3.08 -14.59
CA THR A 57 7.42 1.91 -14.47
C THR A 57 8.24 0.65 -14.71
N LEU A 58 8.30 -0.21 -13.68
CA LEU A 58 9.03 -1.48 -13.64
C LEU A 58 8.10 -2.63 -13.25
N SER A 59 6.79 -2.48 -13.47
CA SER A 59 5.81 -3.47 -13.03
C SER A 59 5.84 -4.77 -13.83
N HIS A 60 5.34 -5.85 -13.25
CA HIS A 60 5.34 -7.19 -13.89
C HIS A 60 6.74 -7.70 -14.24
N ASN A 61 7.71 -7.48 -13.35
CA ASN A 61 9.06 -8.02 -13.49
C ASN A 61 9.33 -9.03 -12.35
N LYS A 62 10.60 -9.40 -12.15
CA LYS A 62 11.06 -10.36 -11.14
C LYS A 62 12.08 -9.70 -10.19
N ILE A 63 12.00 -8.38 -10.03
CA ILE A 63 12.95 -7.61 -9.23
C ILE A 63 12.77 -7.99 -7.76
N SER A 64 13.86 -8.39 -7.10
CA SER A 64 13.85 -8.80 -5.70
C SER A 64 14.40 -7.72 -4.74
N LEU A 65 15.23 -6.81 -5.26
CA LEU A 65 15.88 -5.75 -4.50
C LEU A 65 15.90 -4.45 -5.31
N ILE A 66 15.56 -3.34 -4.66
CA ILE A 66 15.76 -2.00 -5.23
C ILE A 66 17.18 -1.54 -4.90
N ASN A 67 17.93 -1.14 -5.92
CA ASN A 67 19.24 -0.52 -5.72
C ASN A 67 19.07 0.88 -5.08
N PRO A 68 19.77 1.21 -3.97
CA PRO A 68 19.67 2.52 -3.32
C PRO A 68 19.97 3.72 -4.23
N GLY A 69 20.70 3.50 -5.33
CA GLY A 69 20.96 4.48 -6.39
C GLY A 69 19.70 5.01 -7.07
N ILE A 70 18.52 4.41 -6.86
CA ILE A 70 17.22 4.95 -7.28
C ILE A 70 17.02 6.40 -6.79
N ALA A 71 17.58 6.75 -5.63
CA ALA A 71 17.48 8.08 -5.06
C ALA A 71 18.23 9.16 -5.85
N ASN A 72 19.11 8.78 -6.80
CA ASN A 72 19.78 9.72 -7.70
C ASN A 72 18.82 10.29 -8.75
N LEU A 73 17.64 9.69 -8.94
CA LEU A 73 16.60 10.21 -9.82
C LEU A 73 15.86 11.36 -9.13
N LEU A 74 16.53 12.50 -8.96
CA LEU A 74 16.05 13.65 -8.17
C LEU A 74 14.74 14.26 -8.69
N ASN A 75 14.40 14.02 -9.96
CA ASN A 75 13.17 14.49 -10.58
C ASN A 75 12.05 13.45 -10.62
N LEU A 76 12.26 12.25 -10.05
CA LEU A 76 11.26 11.20 -10.09
C LEU A 76 10.06 11.55 -9.23
N GLU A 77 8.89 11.60 -9.87
CA GLU A 77 7.59 11.86 -9.24
C GLU A 77 6.78 10.58 -9.05
N ILE A 78 6.95 9.61 -9.95
CA ILE A 78 6.19 8.35 -9.93
C ILE A 78 7.12 7.17 -10.08
N LEU A 79 7.05 6.26 -9.11
CA LEU A 79 7.71 4.97 -9.15
C LEU A 79 6.68 3.85 -9.03
N ASN A 80 6.56 3.06 -10.09
CA ASN A 80 5.71 1.89 -10.11
C ASN A 80 6.55 0.62 -10.20
N LEU A 81 6.56 -0.15 -9.11
CA LEU A 81 7.25 -1.43 -8.94
C LEU A 81 6.25 -2.56 -8.66
N SER A 82 4.98 -2.39 -9.05
CA SER A 82 3.95 -3.37 -8.74
C SER A 82 4.21 -4.72 -9.41
N ASN A 83 3.75 -5.79 -8.79
CA ASN A 83 3.92 -7.16 -9.29
C ASN A 83 5.41 -7.50 -9.55
N ASN A 84 6.20 -7.48 -8.48
CA ASN A 84 7.60 -7.87 -8.44
C ASN A 84 7.82 -8.85 -7.26
N GLN A 85 9.07 -9.06 -6.85
CA GLN A 85 9.44 -9.98 -5.77
C GLN A 85 10.15 -9.27 -4.61
N LEU A 86 9.89 -7.97 -4.44
CA LEU A 86 10.56 -7.12 -3.45
C LEU A 86 10.27 -7.61 -2.03
N ARG A 87 11.31 -7.76 -1.21
CA ARG A 87 11.19 -8.07 0.23
C ARG A 87 11.45 -6.86 1.13
N GLU A 88 12.27 -5.93 0.66
CA GLU A 88 12.62 -4.72 1.38
C GLU A 88 12.70 -3.51 0.45
N LEU A 89 12.59 -2.33 1.05
CA LEU A 89 12.78 -1.04 0.39
C LEU A 89 14.00 -0.34 1.00
N PRO A 90 14.83 0.35 0.20
CA PRO A 90 15.97 1.09 0.71
C PRO A 90 15.51 2.36 1.45
N VAL A 91 16.22 2.73 2.52
CA VAL A 91 15.96 3.96 3.29
C VAL A 91 16.03 5.21 2.40
N SER A 92 16.89 5.21 1.37
CA SER A 92 17.05 6.34 0.45
C SER A 92 15.80 6.67 -0.38
N LEU A 93 14.82 5.75 -0.44
CA LEU A 93 13.55 5.99 -1.13
C LEU A 93 12.75 7.10 -0.46
N SER A 94 12.75 7.16 0.89
CA SER A 94 11.97 8.15 1.64
C SER A 94 12.58 9.56 1.63
N SER A 95 13.81 9.72 1.13
CA SER A 95 14.44 11.04 0.98
C SER A 95 14.24 11.68 -0.39
N MET A 96 13.52 11.01 -1.30
CA MET A 96 13.36 11.52 -2.68
C MET A 96 12.49 12.78 -2.70
N PRO A 97 13.01 13.91 -3.22
CA PRO A 97 12.41 15.24 -2.98
C PRO A 97 11.12 15.49 -3.75
N LYS A 98 10.88 14.74 -4.84
CA LYS A 98 9.73 14.93 -5.73
C LYS A 98 8.81 13.72 -5.82
N LEU A 99 9.08 12.62 -5.10
CA LEU A 99 8.29 11.40 -5.25
C LEU A 99 6.89 11.58 -4.66
N ARG A 100 5.88 11.56 -5.53
CA ARG A 100 4.46 11.77 -5.20
C ARG A 100 3.67 10.47 -5.16
N ILE A 101 4.02 9.52 -6.02
CA ILE A 101 3.30 8.26 -6.16
C ILE A 101 4.31 7.11 -6.07
N LEU A 102 4.13 6.27 -5.07
CA LEU A 102 4.87 5.03 -4.88
C LEU A 102 3.90 3.85 -4.92
N ASN A 103 4.03 3.02 -5.95
CA ASN A 103 3.27 1.78 -6.07
C ASN A 103 4.22 0.58 -5.94
N VAL A 104 4.09 -0.16 -4.86
CA VAL A 104 4.81 -1.43 -4.59
C VAL A 104 3.81 -2.56 -4.29
N CYS A 105 2.61 -2.44 -4.83
CA CYS A 105 1.53 -3.42 -4.74
C CYS A 105 1.94 -4.77 -5.34
N ILE A 106 1.46 -5.88 -4.78
CA ILE A 106 1.79 -7.25 -5.23
C ILE A 106 3.32 -7.47 -5.20
N ASN A 107 3.86 -7.48 -3.99
CA ASN A 107 5.26 -7.79 -3.73
C ASN A 107 5.35 -8.78 -2.56
N ARG A 108 6.49 -8.87 -1.90
CA ARG A 108 6.75 -9.78 -0.78
C ARG A 108 7.25 -9.02 0.46
N LEU A 109 6.93 -7.73 0.57
CA LEU A 109 7.41 -6.88 1.65
C LEU A 109 6.90 -7.42 2.99
N ASP A 110 7.80 -7.78 3.87
CA ASP A 110 7.52 -8.19 5.25
C ASP A 110 8.06 -7.19 6.28
N ASN A 111 8.74 -6.14 5.81
CA ASN A 111 9.22 -5.03 6.64
C ASN A 111 9.33 -3.73 5.83
N LEU A 112 9.38 -2.61 6.53
CA LEU A 112 9.67 -1.28 5.97
C LEU A 112 10.91 -0.67 6.64
N PRO A 113 11.73 0.09 5.90
CA PRO A 113 12.94 0.69 6.45
C PRO A 113 12.64 1.72 7.54
N ARG A 114 13.59 1.93 8.46
CA ARG A 114 13.51 3.06 9.40
C ARG A 114 13.44 4.37 8.64
N GLY A 115 12.63 5.30 9.12
CA GLY A 115 12.45 6.59 8.45
C GLY A 115 11.57 6.54 7.20
N PHE A 116 10.87 5.44 6.92
CA PHE A 116 10.02 5.32 5.73
C PHE A 116 8.98 6.44 5.63
N GLY A 117 8.42 6.94 6.73
CA GLY A 117 7.47 8.05 6.69
C GLY A 117 8.07 9.45 6.48
N ALA A 118 9.35 9.56 6.08
CA ALA A 118 10.04 10.84 5.88
C ALA A 118 9.85 11.46 4.49
N PHE A 119 8.94 10.92 3.67
CA PHE A 119 8.69 11.44 2.32
C PHE A 119 8.23 12.90 2.35
N PRO A 120 8.92 13.83 1.65
CA PRO A 120 8.55 15.24 1.69
C PRO A 120 7.20 15.55 1.03
N VAL A 121 6.86 14.84 -0.05
CA VAL A 121 5.72 15.18 -0.94
C VAL A 121 4.91 13.97 -1.41
N LEU A 122 4.99 12.83 -0.72
CA LEU A 122 4.27 11.61 -1.13
C LEU A 122 2.77 11.76 -0.92
N GLU A 123 2.01 11.63 -1.99
CA GLU A 123 0.55 11.78 -2.01
C GLU A 123 -0.17 10.43 -2.08
N VAL A 124 0.41 9.44 -2.77
CA VAL A 124 -0.20 8.12 -2.96
C VAL A 124 0.82 7.03 -2.63
N LEU A 125 0.44 6.14 -1.73
CA LEU A 125 1.21 4.98 -1.35
C LEU A 125 0.35 3.72 -1.46
N ASP A 126 0.74 2.82 -2.35
CA ASP A 126 0.12 1.50 -2.47
C ASP A 126 1.09 0.39 -2.05
N LEU A 127 0.78 -0.21 -0.89
CA LEU A 127 1.48 -1.32 -0.25
C LEU A 127 0.61 -2.59 -0.25
N SER A 128 -0.48 -2.63 -1.04
CA SER A 128 -1.41 -3.75 -1.01
C SER A 128 -0.78 -5.05 -1.51
N TYR A 129 -1.34 -6.20 -1.11
CA TYR A 129 -0.85 -7.52 -1.51
C TYR A 129 0.64 -7.76 -1.13
N ASN A 130 0.99 -7.43 0.11
CA ASN A 130 2.30 -7.69 0.71
C ASN A 130 2.16 -8.53 2.00
N ASN A 131 3.20 -8.66 2.81
CA ASN A 131 3.21 -9.44 4.06
C ASN A 131 3.43 -8.54 5.29
N LEU A 132 2.93 -7.29 5.25
CA LEU A 132 3.11 -6.30 6.31
C LEU A 132 2.12 -6.52 7.46
N ASN A 133 2.50 -6.11 8.66
CA ASN A 133 1.63 -6.06 9.84
C ASN A 133 1.99 -4.82 10.69
N GLU A 134 1.25 -4.58 11.76
CA GLU A 134 1.43 -3.39 12.58
C GLU A 134 2.77 -3.31 13.32
N GLN A 135 3.44 -4.44 13.59
CA GLN A 135 4.72 -4.49 14.31
C GLN A 135 5.92 -4.07 13.45
N VAL A 136 5.76 -4.11 12.12
CA VAL A 136 6.84 -3.79 11.16
C VAL A 136 6.70 -2.39 10.56
N LEU A 137 5.67 -1.63 10.96
CA LEU A 137 5.58 -0.22 10.59
C LEU A 137 6.58 0.62 11.40
N PRO A 138 7.42 1.44 10.76
CA PRO A 138 8.34 2.31 11.48
C PRO A 138 7.57 3.39 12.24
N GLY A 139 8.10 3.86 13.38
CA GLY A 139 7.39 4.80 14.26
C GLY A 139 6.98 6.13 13.61
N ASN A 140 7.63 6.54 12.52
CA ASN A 140 7.27 7.74 11.76
C ASN A 140 6.37 7.45 10.54
N PHE A 141 5.88 6.23 10.35
CA PHE A 141 5.09 5.83 9.17
C PHE A 141 3.91 6.78 8.91
N PHE A 142 3.17 7.14 9.96
CA PHE A 142 2.02 8.05 9.84
C PHE A 142 2.39 9.55 9.88
N GLY A 143 3.68 9.88 9.81
CA GLY A 143 4.20 11.25 9.71
C GLY A 143 4.20 11.84 8.30
N MET A 144 3.66 11.11 7.30
CA MET A 144 3.56 11.59 5.91
C MET A 144 2.44 12.63 5.76
N GLU A 145 2.74 13.89 6.06
CA GLU A 145 1.75 14.98 6.09
C GLU A 145 1.03 15.22 4.76
N THR A 146 1.67 14.91 3.63
CA THR A 146 1.13 15.15 2.28
C THR A 146 0.27 14.00 1.74
N LEU A 147 0.20 12.88 2.45
CA LEU A 147 -0.44 11.65 1.98
C LEU A 147 -1.96 11.83 1.85
N ARG A 148 -2.50 11.42 0.70
CA ARG A 148 -3.92 11.50 0.34
C ARG A 148 -4.55 10.14 0.13
N ALA A 149 -3.78 9.15 -0.34
CA ALA A 149 -4.26 7.80 -0.51
C ALA A 149 -3.25 6.79 0.05
N LEU A 150 -3.74 5.95 0.95
CA LEU A 150 -2.98 4.86 1.57
C LEU A 150 -3.71 3.55 1.35
N TYR A 151 -3.07 2.63 0.64
CA TYR A 151 -3.58 1.28 0.43
C TYR A 151 -2.68 0.26 1.12
N LEU A 152 -3.27 -0.46 2.07
CA LEU A 152 -2.67 -1.54 2.86
C LEU A 152 -3.49 -2.83 2.73
N GLY A 153 -4.31 -2.94 1.68
CA GLY A 153 -5.21 -4.09 1.49
C GLY A 153 -4.44 -5.38 1.24
N ASP A 154 -5.01 -6.53 1.63
CA ASP A 154 -4.36 -7.84 1.54
C ASP A 154 -2.94 -7.79 2.14
N ASN A 155 -2.87 -7.60 3.45
CA ASN A 155 -1.68 -7.69 4.30
C ASN A 155 -2.04 -8.51 5.56
N ASP A 156 -1.29 -8.43 6.64
CA ASP A 156 -1.46 -9.21 7.87
C ASP A 156 -1.78 -8.34 9.10
N PHE A 157 -2.42 -7.19 8.89
CA PHE A 157 -2.79 -6.30 10.00
C PHE A 157 -3.91 -6.90 10.84
N GLU A 158 -3.67 -7.04 12.14
CA GLU A 158 -4.72 -7.32 13.13
C GLU A 158 -5.22 -6.05 13.83
N TYR A 159 -4.34 -5.05 13.92
CA TYR A 159 -4.64 -3.75 14.48
C TYR A 159 -4.07 -2.67 13.56
N LEU A 160 -4.77 -1.55 13.47
CA LEU A 160 -4.23 -0.34 12.87
C LEU A 160 -3.72 0.57 14.00
N PRO A 161 -2.46 1.05 13.98
CA PRO A 161 -1.96 1.95 15.01
C PRO A 161 -2.78 3.24 15.09
N LYS A 162 -2.99 3.75 16.30
CA LYS A 162 -3.74 4.99 16.56
C LYS A 162 -3.14 6.21 15.87
N GLU A 163 -1.84 6.16 15.59
CA GLU A 163 -1.08 7.19 14.88
C GLU A 163 -1.63 7.42 13.47
N VAL A 164 -2.46 6.52 12.91
CA VAL A 164 -3.19 6.78 11.65
C VAL A 164 -3.92 8.12 11.67
N GLY A 165 -4.44 8.56 12.82
CA GLY A 165 -5.10 9.85 12.97
C GLY A 165 -4.20 11.06 12.67
N GLN A 166 -2.88 10.89 12.56
CA GLN A 166 -1.93 11.94 12.16
C GLN A 166 -2.02 12.30 10.66
N LEU A 167 -2.55 11.41 9.81
CA LEU A 167 -2.67 11.63 8.37
C LEU A 167 -3.84 12.56 8.01
N LYS A 168 -3.77 13.84 8.42
CA LYS A 168 -4.87 14.82 8.30
C LYS A 168 -5.30 15.12 6.86
N ASN A 169 -4.46 14.81 5.87
CA ASN A 169 -4.74 14.99 4.45
C ASN A 169 -5.31 13.75 3.75
N LEU A 170 -5.44 12.63 4.47
CA LEU A 170 -5.88 11.37 3.89
C LEU A 170 -7.33 11.46 3.42
N GLN A 171 -7.56 11.00 2.19
CA GLN A 171 -8.84 10.95 1.51
C GLN A 171 -9.28 9.50 1.26
N ILE A 172 -8.33 8.60 1.05
CA ILE A 172 -8.58 7.18 0.79
C ILE A 172 -7.76 6.33 1.75
N LEU A 173 -8.44 5.43 2.47
CA LEU A 173 -7.83 4.43 3.34
C LEU A 173 -8.32 3.03 2.95
N GLY A 174 -7.43 2.27 2.31
CA GLY A 174 -7.68 0.90 1.89
C GLY A 174 -7.10 -0.11 2.89
N LEU A 175 -7.94 -0.86 3.58
CA LEU A 175 -7.59 -1.88 4.57
C LEU A 175 -8.26 -3.24 4.31
N ARG A 176 -8.88 -3.42 3.14
CA ARG A 176 -9.58 -4.65 2.77
C ARG A 176 -8.70 -5.90 2.87
N ASP A 177 -9.30 -7.06 3.07
CA ASP A 177 -8.60 -8.36 3.03
C ASP A 177 -7.45 -8.49 4.07
N ASN A 178 -7.57 -7.82 5.21
CA ASN A 178 -6.66 -7.96 6.35
C ASN A 178 -7.27 -8.90 7.42
N ASP A 179 -6.71 -8.92 8.63
CA ASP A 179 -7.24 -9.70 9.76
C ASP A 179 -7.68 -8.76 10.90
N LEU A 180 -8.11 -7.53 10.58
CA LEU A 180 -8.38 -6.48 11.55
C LEU A 180 -9.47 -6.90 12.54
N LEU A 181 -9.14 -6.83 13.82
CA LEU A 181 -10.05 -7.09 14.93
C LEU A 181 -10.84 -5.86 15.35
N GLU A 182 -10.21 -4.70 15.24
CA GLU A 182 -10.77 -3.40 15.60
C GLU A 182 -10.10 -2.29 14.79
N LEU A 183 -10.79 -1.16 14.69
CA LEU A 183 -10.22 0.11 14.21
C LEU A 183 -9.96 1.02 15.42
N PRO A 184 -8.85 1.78 15.43
CA PRO A 184 -8.61 2.78 16.45
C PRO A 184 -9.62 3.93 16.32
N ARG A 185 -9.95 4.57 17.45
CA ARG A 185 -10.90 5.69 17.49
C ARG A 185 -10.42 6.88 16.65
N GLU A 186 -9.10 7.02 16.55
CA GLU A 186 -8.37 8.02 15.80
C GLU A 186 -8.62 7.95 14.27
N VAL A 187 -9.25 6.88 13.75
CA VAL A 187 -9.79 6.91 12.38
C VAL A 187 -10.80 8.04 12.20
N GLY A 188 -11.54 8.42 13.26
CA GLY A 188 -12.45 9.57 13.23
C GLY A 188 -11.74 10.92 13.07
N ASP A 189 -10.44 11.00 13.36
CA ASP A 189 -9.66 12.23 13.21
C ASP A 189 -9.29 12.55 11.75
N LEU A 190 -9.56 11.62 10.83
CA LEU A 190 -9.26 11.74 9.40
C LEU A 190 -10.34 12.60 8.71
N ALA A 191 -10.44 13.87 9.07
CA ALA A 191 -11.51 14.78 8.64
C ALA A 191 -11.67 14.95 7.12
N ARG A 192 -10.67 14.58 6.32
CA ARG A 192 -10.71 14.62 4.85
C ARG A 192 -11.03 13.27 4.19
N LEU A 193 -11.21 12.20 4.97
CA LEU A 193 -11.45 10.86 4.47
C LEU A 193 -12.80 10.80 3.74
N ARG A 194 -12.77 10.27 2.52
CA ARG A 194 -13.92 10.06 1.64
C ARG A 194 -14.13 8.59 1.34
N GLU A 195 -13.05 7.83 1.27
CA GLU A 195 -13.11 6.41 0.93
C GLU A 195 -12.48 5.57 2.05
N LEU A 196 -13.28 4.67 2.62
CA LEU A 196 -12.88 3.72 3.64
C LEU A 196 -13.23 2.31 3.20
N HIS A 197 -12.22 1.49 2.93
CA HIS A 197 -12.39 0.10 2.55
C HIS A 197 -11.89 -0.82 3.66
N ILE A 198 -12.82 -1.48 4.36
CA ILE A 198 -12.54 -2.36 5.50
C ILE A 198 -13.20 -3.74 5.32
N GLN A 199 -13.68 -4.05 4.11
CA GLN A 199 -14.27 -5.35 3.80
C GLN A 199 -13.29 -6.51 3.96
N ASN A 200 -13.78 -7.73 4.18
CA ASN A 200 -12.95 -8.92 4.42
C ASN A 200 -11.96 -8.72 5.56
N ASN A 201 -12.51 -8.46 6.75
CA ASN A 201 -11.75 -8.38 7.98
C ASN A 201 -12.50 -9.16 9.08
N ARG A 202 -12.07 -9.02 10.33
CA ARG A 202 -12.63 -9.69 11.51
C ARG A 202 -13.32 -8.69 12.44
N LEU A 203 -13.77 -7.55 11.89
CA LEU A 203 -14.41 -6.49 12.65
C LEU A 203 -15.80 -6.93 13.11
N GLN A 204 -16.06 -6.75 14.40
CA GLN A 204 -17.37 -7.03 15.00
C GLN A 204 -18.16 -5.75 15.27
N VAL A 205 -17.45 -4.65 15.51
CA VAL A 205 -17.99 -3.31 15.81
C VAL A 205 -17.10 -2.25 15.17
N LEU A 206 -17.61 -1.02 15.03
CA LEU A 206 -16.86 0.16 14.61
C LEU A 206 -16.75 1.18 15.77
N PRO A 207 -15.64 1.93 15.89
CA PRO A 207 -15.58 3.05 16.81
C PRO A 207 -16.66 4.10 16.47
N PRO A 208 -17.41 4.61 17.47
CA PRO A 208 -18.41 5.66 17.25
C PRO A 208 -17.85 6.90 16.52
N GLU A 209 -16.56 7.16 16.67
CA GLU A 209 -15.83 8.26 16.04
C GLU A 209 -15.84 8.17 14.49
N VAL A 210 -16.07 7.00 13.89
CA VAL A 210 -16.28 6.87 12.43
C VAL A 210 -17.48 7.69 11.95
N ALA A 211 -18.47 7.93 12.81
CA ALA A 211 -19.62 8.77 12.46
C ALA A 211 -19.29 10.27 12.33
N GLN A 212 -18.09 10.70 12.73
CA GLN A 212 -17.60 12.06 12.53
C GLN A 212 -17.11 12.31 11.11
N LEU A 213 -16.82 11.23 10.37
CA LEU A 213 -16.36 11.29 8.99
C LEU A 213 -17.51 11.64 8.04
N ASP A 214 -17.21 12.41 7.00
CA ASP A 214 -18.19 12.76 5.96
C ASP A 214 -18.31 11.62 4.92
N LEU A 215 -18.84 10.48 5.36
CA LEU A 215 -19.01 9.25 4.57
C LEU A 215 -20.40 9.12 3.91
N LEU A 216 -21.29 10.10 4.13
CA LEU A 216 -22.64 10.12 3.54
C LEU A 216 -22.75 10.99 2.28
N SER A 217 -21.69 11.72 1.94
CA SER A 217 -21.65 12.49 0.71
C SER A 217 -21.70 11.57 -0.52
N ASN A 218 -22.24 12.06 -1.63
CA ASN A 218 -22.26 11.33 -2.91
C ASN A 218 -20.86 11.06 -3.51
N LYS A 219 -19.81 11.67 -2.94
CA LYS A 219 -18.41 11.46 -3.31
C LYS A 219 -17.69 10.52 -2.36
N SER A 220 -18.39 9.97 -1.37
CA SER A 220 -17.82 9.11 -0.34
C SER A 220 -18.19 7.65 -0.59
N VAL A 221 -17.27 6.76 -0.24
CA VAL A 221 -17.44 5.30 -0.39
C VAL A 221 -17.02 4.63 0.91
N MET A 222 -17.92 3.86 1.50
CA MET A 222 -17.61 2.99 2.63
C MET A 222 -17.94 1.55 2.26
N LYS A 223 -16.93 0.68 2.30
CA LYS A 223 -17.07 -0.77 2.08
C LYS A 223 -16.72 -1.50 3.36
N MET A 224 -17.67 -2.29 3.86
CA MET A 224 -17.58 -2.97 5.16
C MET A 224 -18.21 -4.37 5.14
N GLU A 225 -18.48 -4.90 3.94
CA GLU A 225 -18.96 -6.25 3.71
C GLU A 225 -17.97 -7.30 4.24
N GLU A 226 -18.45 -8.54 4.40
CA GLU A 226 -17.60 -9.70 4.73
C GLU A 226 -16.81 -9.50 6.05
N ASN A 227 -17.49 -8.96 7.05
CA ASN A 227 -17.02 -8.86 8.43
C ASN A 227 -18.05 -9.50 9.37
N PRO A 228 -17.62 -10.12 10.48
CA PRO A 228 -18.50 -10.77 11.46
C PRO A 228 -19.18 -9.75 12.39
N TRP A 229 -19.91 -8.80 11.82
CA TRP A 229 -20.65 -7.76 12.56
C TRP A 229 -21.59 -8.35 13.61
N VAL A 230 -21.61 -7.76 14.82
CA VAL A 230 -22.63 -8.11 15.82
C VAL A 230 -24.02 -7.70 15.34
N ASN A 231 -25.07 -8.44 15.71
CA ASN A 231 -26.43 -8.24 15.18
C ASN A 231 -26.89 -6.77 15.15
N PRO A 232 -26.72 -5.95 16.20
CA PRO A 232 -27.22 -4.57 16.17
C PRO A 232 -26.62 -3.72 15.05
N ILE A 233 -25.32 -3.85 14.75
CA ILE A 233 -24.70 -3.09 13.63
C ILE A 233 -24.95 -3.79 12.29
N ALA A 234 -25.01 -5.12 12.27
CA ALA A 234 -25.34 -5.90 11.07
C ALA A 234 -26.74 -5.56 10.52
N GLU A 235 -27.73 -5.43 11.40
CA GLU A 235 -29.10 -5.03 11.03
C GLU A 235 -29.15 -3.65 10.40
N GLN A 236 -28.38 -2.68 10.92
CA GLN A 236 -28.29 -1.35 10.32
C GLN A 236 -27.57 -1.38 8.97
N TYR A 237 -26.56 -2.24 8.82
CA TYR A 237 -25.84 -2.39 7.57
C TYR A 237 -26.75 -2.90 6.43
N LEU A 238 -27.71 -3.79 6.72
CA LEU A 238 -28.72 -4.25 5.75
C LEU A 238 -29.61 -3.10 5.23
N LEU A 239 -29.81 -2.06 6.03
CA LEU A 239 -30.56 -0.85 5.66
C LEU A 239 -29.68 0.18 4.91
N GLY A 240 -28.37 -0.05 4.84
CA GLY A 240 -27.39 0.79 4.15
C GLY A 240 -26.49 1.61 5.07
N ILE A 241 -25.40 2.15 4.51
CA ILE A 241 -24.35 2.87 5.23
C ILE A 241 -24.90 4.07 6.03
N SER A 242 -25.92 4.77 5.54
CA SER A 242 -26.55 5.87 6.26
C SER A 242 -27.11 5.45 7.62
N HIS A 243 -27.76 4.29 7.69
CA HIS A 243 -28.31 3.76 8.93
C HIS A 243 -27.22 3.35 9.90
N VAL A 244 -26.12 2.77 9.41
CA VAL A 244 -24.94 2.49 10.22
C VAL A 244 -24.40 3.77 10.83
N ILE A 245 -24.10 4.80 10.02
CA ILE A 245 -23.54 6.06 10.49
C ILE A 245 -24.45 6.76 11.51
N GLU A 246 -25.77 6.80 11.28
CA GLU A 246 -26.71 7.35 12.26
C GLU A 246 -26.75 6.53 13.56
N TYR A 247 -26.72 5.20 13.45
CA TYR A 247 -26.72 4.31 14.61
C TYR A 247 -25.45 4.49 15.46
N LEU A 248 -24.28 4.66 14.84
CA LEU A 248 -23.01 4.92 15.53
C LEU A 248 -23.07 6.18 16.41
N LYS A 249 -23.92 7.17 16.08
CA LYS A 249 -24.08 8.42 16.86
C LYS A 249 -24.90 8.21 18.15
N THR A 250 -25.72 7.16 18.21
CA THR A 250 -26.63 6.91 19.33
C THR A 250 -25.88 6.55 20.62
N ASP A 251 -26.41 6.97 21.77
CA ASP A 251 -25.82 6.58 23.07
C ASP A 251 -25.96 5.08 23.32
N THR A 252 -27.02 4.46 22.79
CA THR A 252 -27.20 3.01 22.81
C THR A 252 -26.03 2.29 22.16
N TYR A 253 -25.61 2.71 20.96
CA TYR A 253 -24.46 2.10 20.30
C TYR A 253 -23.16 2.35 21.06
N LYS A 254 -22.93 3.57 21.57
CA LYS A 254 -21.73 3.87 22.37
C LYS A 254 -21.61 2.96 23.60
N ILE A 255 -22.72 2.63 24.27
CA ILE A 255 -22.73 1.68 25.39
C ILE A 255 -22.36 0.26 24.91
N ILE A 256 -22.93 -0.20 23.79
CA ILE A 256 -22.62 -1.52 23.20
C ILE A 256 -21.13 -1.60 22.82
N TYR A 257 -20.60 -0.59 22.13
CA TYR A 257 -19.20 -0.50 21.75
C TYR A 257 -18.27 -0.56 22.98
N ASN A 258 -18.52 0.27 23.99
CA ASN A 258 -17.70 0.27 25.21
C ASN A 258 -17.75 -1.06 25.96
N ARG A 259 -18.93 -1.71 26.03
CA ARG A 259 -19.07 -3.05 26.62
C ARG A 259 -18.26 -4.10 25.84
N HIS A 260 -18.27 -4.02 24.51
CA HIS A 260 -17.51 -4.92 23.66
C HIS A 260 -15.99 -4.76 23.86
N MET A 261 -15.51 -3.52 24.00
CA MET A 261 -14.09 -3.22 24.22
C MET A 261 -13.58 -3.63 25.61
N GLN A 262 -14.43 -3.60 26.65
CA GLN A 262 -14.04 -3.90 28.04
C GLN A 262 -14.06 -5.40 28.41
N GLY A 263 -14.20 -6.30 27.43
CA GLY A 263 -14.18 -7.75 27.67
C GLY A 263 -15.55 -8.43 27.57
N GLY A 264 -16.59 -7.72 27.12
CA GLY A 264 -17.87 -8.31 26.72
C GLY A 264 -17.83 -9.06 25.37
N ARG A 265 -16.66 -9.52 24.93
CA ARG A 265 -16.52 -10.31 23.69
C ARG A 265 -17.23 -11.66 23.90
N SER A 266 -18.26 -11.92 23.13
CA SER A 266 -18.95 -13.20 23.13
C SER A 266 -18.07 -14.26 22.46
N GLY A 267 -17.09 -14.78 23.19
CA GLY A 267 -16.23 -15.86 22.74
C GLY A 267 -14.86 -15.43 22.19
N PRO A 268 -14.05 -16.39 21.71
CA PRO A 268 -12.74 -16.13 21.15
C PRO A 268 -12.83 -15.24 19.90
N PRO A 269 -11.78 -14.46 19.59
CA PRO A 269 -11.76 -13.65 18.39
C PRO A 269 -12.01 -14.52 17.15
N PRO A 270 -12.71 -14.00 16.11
CA PRO A 270 -12.91 -14.72 14.85
C PRO A 270 -11.59 -15.28 14.33
N PRO A 271 -11.56 -16.47 13.70
CA PRO A 271 -10.32 -17.05 13.22
C PRO A 271 -9.69 -16.16 12.14
N LYS A 272 -8.36 -16.25 12.00
CA LYS A 272 -7.62 -15.59 10.91
C LYS A 272 -7.95 -16.23 9.57
N ALA A 273 -7.91 -15.44 8.51
CA ALA A 273 -7.98 -15.97 7.16
C ALA A 273 -6.72 -16.81 6.85
N ASP A 274 -6.88 -17.96 6.18
CA ASP A 274 -5.73 -18.75 5.71
C ASP A 274 -5.08 -18.04 4.51
N LYS A 275 -3.98 -17.33 4.78
CA LYS A 275 -3.18 -16.63 3.78
C LYS A 275 -2.00 -17.45 3.27
N SER A 276 -1.89 -18.74 3.58
CA SER A 276 -0.75 -19.58 3.19
C SER A 276 -0.54 -19.68 1.66
N LYS A 277 -1.63 -19.62 0.88
CA LYS A 277 -1.61 -19.69 -0.59
C LYS A 277 -1.40 -18.35 -1.30
N LYS A 278 -1.21 -17.27 -0.55
CA LYS A 278 -1.03 -15.93 -1.11
C LYS A 278 0.22 -15.87 -1.99
N ALA A 279 0.12 -15.24 -3.16
CA ALA A 279 1.24 -15.13 -4.11
C ALA A 279 2.51 -14.50 -3.50
N SER A 280 2.35 -13.57 -2.56
CA SER A 280 3.45 -12.94 -1.82
C SER A 280 4.21 -13.89 -0.88
N ARG A 281 3.63 -15.04 -0.54
CA ARG A 281 4.20 -16.06 0.38
C ARG A 281 4.67 -17.33 -0.32
N VAL A 282 4.20 -17.57 -1.55
CA VAL A 282 4.69 -18.70 -2.36
C VAL A 282 6.19 -18.49 -2.61
N ARG A 283 7.02 -19.41 -2.08
CA ARG A 283 8.46 -19.46 -2.40
C ARG A 283 8.58 -19.80 -3.89
N ALA A 284 9.16 -18.87 -4.65
CA ALA A 284 9.65 -19.15 -6.00
C ALA A 284 11.00 -19.88 -5.92
#